data_AF-A0A093YE15-F1
#
_entry.id   AF-A0A093YE15-F1
#
_cell.length_a   1.000
_cell.length_b   1.000
_cell.length_c   1.000
_cell.angle_alpha   90.00
_cell.angle_beta   90.00
_cell.angle_gamma   90.00
#
_symmetry.space_group_name_H-M   'P 1'
#
loop_
_entity.id
_entity.type
_entity.pdbx_description
1 polymer ?
#
loop_
_entity_poly.entity_id
_entity_poly.type
_entity_poly.pdbx_seq_one_letter_code
_entity_poly.pdbx_strand_id
1 'polypeptide(L)'
;MSTPPLHPKVVKKFHHDGSSKPYLGHSVICQLPLDSPLAAILKGVRQELSQHKHSDLFKNEALLPDSGYHMTVFICVRDQERGPNVMPGEGYATDIKERSGLEGPYDEWLEYTIQKARAVAIEEHMRPPYRFSVEKEIPQIGYSIGVRLGATPETRPKLAHLRQQLADQIGIPPPDSYVFHVTLAYLLRDPTQEEANELKALVESHLAQAPEIVEFPTVGLCSFENMQGFTRQVML
;
A
#
# COMPACT_ATOMS: atom_id res chain seq x y z
N MET A 1 -33.29 2.77 8.38
CA MET A 1 -32.15 2.64 9.30
C MET A 1 -31.08 3.62 8.84
N SER A 2 -30.42 4.34 9.76
CA SER A 2 -29.37 5.31 9.40
C SER A 2 -28.13 4.59 8.87
N THR A 3 -27.47 5.13 7.85
CA THR A 3 -26.20 4.57 7.36
C THR A 3 -25.12 4.84 8.40
N PRO A 4 -24.35 3.84 8.85
CA PRO A 4 -23.24 4.05 9.77
C PRO A 4 -22.22 5.04 9.18
N PRO A 5 -21.57 5.89 10.00
CA PRO A 5 -20.54 6.78 9.51
C PRO A 5 -19.34 6.00 8.96
N LEU A 6 -18.70 6.57 7.93
CA LEU A 6 -17.45 6.01 7.41
C LEU A 6 -16.34 6.00 8.46
N HIS A 7 -15.52 4.96 8.45
CA HIS A 7 -14.35 4.88 9.32
C HIS A 7 -13.37 6.03 9.01
N PRO A 8 -12.77 6.71 10.01
CA PRO A 8 -11.91 7.88 9.78
C PRO A 8 -10.70 7.63 8.86
N LYS A 9 -10.16 6.39 8.84
CA LYS A 9 -9.03 6.02 7.95
C LYS A 9 -9.44 5.78 6.49
N VAL A 10 -10.74 5.67 6.19
CA VAL A 10 -11.25 5.35 4.84
C VAL A 10 -12.10 6.47 4.24
N VAL A 11 -12.58 7.40 5.06
CA VAL A 11 -13.48 8.50 4.64
C VAL A 11 -12.94 9.35 3.50
N LYS A 12 -11.61 9.50 3.39
CA LYS A 12 -10.94 10.23 2.29
C LYS A 12 -10.90 9.43 0.98
N LYS A 13 -10.93 8.09 1.07
CA LYS A 13 -10.70 7.17 -0.05
C LYS A 13 -11.99 6.64 -0.67
N PHE A 14 -13.06 6.51 0.11
CA PHE A 14 -14.30 5.87 -0.36
C PHE A 14 -15.55 6.66 0.04
N HIS A 15 -16.62 6.46 -0.73
CA HIS A 15 -17.99 6.82 -0.39
C HIS A 15 -18.65 5.73 0.47
N HIS A 16 -19.82 6.02 1.06
CA HIS A 16 -20.57 5.05 1.88
C HIS A 16 -21.06 3.83 1.09
N ASP A 17 -21.18 3.96 -0.23
CA ASP A 17 -21.49 2.84 -1.11
C ASP A 17 -20.25 2.01 -1.48
N GLY A 18 -19.05 2.41 -1.05
CA GLY A 18 -17.80 1.72 -1.36
C GLY A 18 -17.18 2.08 -2.71
N SER A 19 -17.75 3.04 -3.47
CA SER A 19 -17.07 3.61 -4.64
C SER A 19 -15.89 4.48 -4.23
N SER A 20 -14.85 4.52 -5.06
CA SER A 20 -13.63 5.27 -4.80
C SER A 20 -13.84 6.76 -4.99
N LYS A 21 -13.20 7.54 -4.13
CA LYS A 21 -12.99 8.98 -4.32
C LYS A 21 -11.68 9.22 -5.06
N PRO A 22 -11.54 10.37 -5.73
CA PRO A 22 -10.22 10.88 -6.10
C PRO A 22 -9.34 10.97 -4.85
N TYR A 23 -8.19 10.32 -4.92
CA TYR A 23 -7.18 10.26 -3.87
C TYR A 23 -5.81 10.12 -4.53
N LEU A 24 -5.36 11.22 -5.11
CA LEU A 24 -4.10 11.31 -5.83
C LEU A 24 -2.92 11.08 -4.87
N GLY A 25 -1.96 10.28 -5.30
CA GLY A 25 -0.75 10.03 -4.53
C GLY A 25 0.25 9.19 -5.30
N HIS A 26 1.46 9.10 -4.76
CA HIS A 26 2.47 8.21 -5.30
C HIS A 26 3.27 7.55 -4.18
N SER A 27 3.80 6.37 -4.46
CA SER A 27 4.60 5.57 -3.53
C SER A 27 5.56 4.69 -4.32
N VAL A 28 6.66 4.29 -3.69
CA VAL A 28 7.48 3.18 -4.18
C VAL A 28 6.84 1.87 -3.73
N ILE A 29 6.51 1.00 -4.67
CA ILE A 29 5.80 -0.25 -4.42
C ILE A 29 6.47 -1.42 -5.15
N CYS A 30 6.21 -2.62 -4.66
CA CYS A 30 6.43 -3.86 -5.39
C CYS A 30 5.07 -4.47 -5.71
N GLN A 31 4.76 -4.64 -7.00
CA GLN A 31 3.55 -5.35 -7.41
C GLN A 31 3.71 -6.85 -7.16
N LEU A 32 2.67 -7.50 -6.64
CA LEU A 32 2.65 -8.94 -6.49
C LEU A 32 2.57 -9.58 -7.89
N PRO A 33 3.50 -10.49 -8.26
CA PRO A 33 3.42 -11.15 -9.56
C PRO A 33 2.11 -11.92 -9.70
N LEU A 34 1.38 -11.69 -10.80
CA LEU A 34 0.05 -12.27 -11.03
C LEU A 34 0.08 -13.79 -11.17
N ASP A 35 1.22 -14.34 -11.57
CA ASP A 35 1.50 -15.76 -11.70
C ASP A 35 2.10 -16.37 -10.41
N SER A 36 2.30 -15.59 -9.35
CA SER A 36 2.79 -16.11 -8.08
C SER A 36 1.76 -17.02 -7.39
N PRO A 37 2.21 -18.06 -6.65
CA PRO A 37 1.29 -18.88 -5.87
C PRO A 37 0.48 -18.08 -4.83
N LEU A 38 1.07 -17.02 -4.26
CA LEU A 38 0.35 -16.14 -3.34
C LEU A 38 -0.78 -15.39 -4.07
N ALA A 39 -0.57 -14.88 -5.28
CA ALA A 39 -1.63 -14.20 -6.05
C ALA A 39 -2.84 -15.11 -6.30
N ALA A 40 -2.60 -16.39 -6.62
CA ALA A 40 -3.67 -17.37 -6.78
C ALA A 40 -4.49 -17.57 -5.49
N ILE A 41 -3.82 -17.65 -4.34
CA ILE A 41 -4.49 -17.74 -3.03
C ILE A 41 -5.29 -16.46 -2.73
N LEU A 42 -4.69 -15.28 -2.89
CA LEU A 42 -5.39 -14.02 -2.60
C LEU A 42 -6.58 -13.78 -3.53
N LYS A 43 -6.53 -14.27 -4.76
CA LYS A 43 -7.68 -14.28 -5.66
C LYS A 43 -8.83 -15.14 -5.13
N GLY A 44 -8.52 -16.31 -4.56
CA GLY A 44 -9.49 -17.16 -3.85
C GLY A 44 -10.11 -16.43 -2.64
N VAL A 45 -9.28 -15.82 -1.80
CA VAL A 45 -9.74 -15.00 -0.65
C VAL A 45 -10.68 -13.90 -1.13
N ARG A 46 -10.29 -13.15 -2.16
CA ARG A 46 -11.09 -12.06 -2.72
C ARG A 46 -12.45 -12.57 -3.21
N GLN A 47 -12.49 -13.71 -3.90
CA GLN A 47 -13.73 -14.29 -4.40
C GLN A 47 -14.67 -14.64 -3.24
N GLU A 48 -14.18 -15.29 -2.19
CA GLU A 48 -15.01 -15.63 -1.03
C GLU A 48 -15.43 -14.40 -0.23
N LEU A 49 -14.54 -13.42 -0.04
CA LEU A 49 -14.89 -12.14 0.59
C LEU A 49 -16.03 -11.45 -0.16
N SER A 50 -16.01 -11.45 -1.50
CA SER A 50 -17.05 -10.81 -2.31
C SER A 50 -18.45 -11.42 -2.15
N GLN A 51 -18.51 -12.68 -1.71
CA GLN A 51 -19.76 -13.43 -1.51
C GLN A 51 -20.08 -13.62 -0.02
N HIS A 52 -19.21 -13.14 0.87
CA HIS A 52 -19.36 -13.31 2.30
C HIS A 52 -20.59 -12.54 2.82
N LYS A 53 -21.23 -13.06 3.87
CA LYS A 53 -22.38 -12.40 4.53
C LYS A 53 -22.08 -10.98 5.06
N HIS A 54 -20.80 -10.68 5.26
CA HIS A 54 -20.31 -9.36 5.72
C HIS A 54 -19.69 -8.50 4.61
N SER A 55 -19.90 -8.86 3.34
CA SER A 55 -19.35 -8.13 2.18
C SER A 55 -19.76 -6.66 2.15
N ASP A 56 -20.88 -6.28 2.77
CA ASP A 56 -21.31 -4.88 2.96
C ASP A 56 -20.27 -4.02 3.70
N LEU A 57 -19.38 -4.62 4.50
CA LEU A 57 -18.28 -3.91 5.15
C LEU A 57 -17.25 -3.36 4.16
N PHE A 58 -17.10 -3.96 2.98
CA PHE A 58 -16.07 -3.63 1.99
C PHE A 58 -16.61 -3.78 0.56
N LYS A 59 -17.87 -3.39 0.34
CA LYS A 59 -18.55 -3.50 -0.95
C LYS A 59 -17.91 -2.64 -2.05
N ASN A 60 -18.23 -2.99 -3.31
CA ASN A 60 -17.77 -2.31 -4.51
C ASN A 60 -16.23 -2.22 -4.56
N GLU A 61 -15.69 -1.01 -4.64
CA GLU A 61 -14.27 -0.74 -4.85
C GLU A 61 -13.47 -0.76 -3.54
N ALA A 62 -14.15 -0.84 -2.40
CA ALA A 62 -13.48 -1.07 -1.12
C ALA A 62 -12.92 -2.50 -1.00
N LEU A 63 -13.39 -3.44 -1.85
CA LEU A 63 -12.73 -4.72 -2.11
C LEU A 63 -11.81 -4.57 -3.33
N LEU A 64 -10.51 -4.45 -3.07
CA LEU A 64 -9.54 -4.06 -4.09
C LEU A 64 -9.42 -5.12 -5.20
N PRO A 65 -9.15 -4.72 -6.45
CA PRO A 65 -8.92 -5.65 -7.55
C PRO A 65 -7.64 -6.47 -7.33
N ASP A 66 -7.67 -7.75 -7.70
CA ASP A 66 -6.52 -8.66 -7.58
C ASP A 66 -5.35 -8.25 -8.50
N SER A 67 -5.64 -7.58 -9.61
CA SER A 67 -4.63 -6.99 -10.51
C SER A 67 -3.82 -5.86 -9.88
N GLY A 68 -4.29 -5.26 -8.78
CA GLY A 68 -3.66 -4.12 -8.11
C GLY A 68 -2.88 -4.47 -6.85
N TYR A 69 -2.80 -5.75 -6.48
CA TYR A 69 -2.13 -6.18 -5.25
C TYR A 69 -0.63 -5.85 -5.28
N HIS A 70 -0.19 -5.16 -4.24
CA HIS A 70 1.17 -4.69 -4.10
C HIS A 70 1.55 -4.58 -2.63
N MET A 71 2.84 -4.51 -2.40
CA MET A 71 3.43 -4.16 -1.11
C MET A 71 4.07 -2.78 -1.25
N THR A 72 3.72 -1.85 -0.36
CA THR A 72 4.38 -0.54 -0.33
C THR A 72 5.78 -0.66 0.29
N VAL A 73 6.78 -0.12 -0.39
CA VAL A 73 8.18 -0.05 0.09
C VAL A 73 8.46 1.30 0.72
N PHE A 74 7.95 2.40 0.15
CA PHE A 74 8.18 3.75 0.64
C PHE A 74 6.99 4.64 0.27
N ILE A 75 6.43 5.34 1.27
CA ILE A 75 5.29 6.24 1.07
C ILE A 75 5.84 7.60 0.66
N CYS A 76 5.29 8.18 -0.40
CA CYS A 76 5.63 9.54 -0.81
C CYS A 76 4.40 10.46 -0.64
N VAL A 77 4.25 11.43 -1.55
CA VAL A 77 3.22 12.47 -1.43
C VAL A 77 1.83 11.95 -1.73
N ARG A 78 0.88 12.39 -0.90
CA ARG A 78 -0.57 12.15 -1.05
C ARG A 78 -1.28 13.49 -1.03
N ASP A 79 -2.11 13.71 -2.03
CA ASP A 79 -2.65 15.03 -2.32
C ASP A 79 -3.48 15.61 -1.16
N GLN A 80 -4.32 14.76 -0.56
CA GLN A 80 -5.20 15.12 0.56
C GLN A 80 -4.53 15.01 1.94
N GLU A 81 -3.25 14.66 2.00
CA GLU A 81 -2.49 14.43 3.23
C GLU A 81 -1.09 15.03 3.08
N ARG A 82 -0.98 16.35 3.26
CA ARG A 82 0.26 17.12 3.09
C ARG A 82 1.01 17.33 4.41
N GLY A 83 1.25 16.24 5.14
CA GLY A 83 1.89 16.26 6.46
C GLY A 83 3.39 15.88 6.47
N PRO A 84 4.08 16.01 7.61
CA PRO A 84 5.53 15.77 7.73
C PRO A 84 6.02 14.39 7.26
N ASN A 85 5.19 13.35 7.39
CA ASN A 85 5.57 11.97 7.07
C ASN A 85 5.32 11.58 5.61
N VAL A 86 4.87 12.53 4.79
CA VAL A 86 4.47 12.32 3.39
C VAL A 86 4.78 13.51 2.51
N MET A 87 5.50 14.50 3.03
CA MET A 87 5.97 15.67 2.30
C MET A 87 7.47 15.83 2.51
N PRO A 88 8.23 16.28 1.51
CA PRO A 88 9.63 16.59 1.69
C PRO A 88 9.83 17.58 2.85
N GLY A 89 10.79 17.28 3.73
CA GLY A 89 11.13 18.10 4.90
C GLY A 89 11.86 19.40 4.55
N GLU A 90 12.30 20.14 5.57
CA GLU A 90 13.07 21.38 5.40
C GLU A 90 14.35 21.15 4.57
N GLY A 91 14.71 22.11 3.71
CA GLY A 91 15.84 21.99 2.78
C GLY A 91 15.56 21.21 1.49
N TYR A 92 14.40 20.57 1.37
CA TYR A 92 13.96 19.85 0.17
C TYR A 92 12.81 20.55 -0.54
N ALA A 93 12.78 20.46 -1.87
CA ALA A 93 11.74 21.01 -2.75
C ALA A 93 11.44 22.50 -2.44
N THR A 94 12.48 23.28 -2.14
CA THR A 94 12.34 24.69 -1.72
C THR A 94 11.68 25.53 -2.81
N ASP A 95 12.01 25.28 -4.07
CA ASP A 95 11.43 25.94 -5.23
C ASP A 95 9.92 25.70 -5.35
N ILE A 96 9.45 24.46 -5.16
CA ILE A 96 8.02 24.13 -5.18
C ILE A 96 7.30 24.75 -3.99
N LYS A 97 7.91 24.69 -2.80
CA LYS A 97 7.33 25.27 -1.58
C LYS A 97 7.19 26.79 -1.65
N GLU A 98 8.18 27.47 -2.20
CA GLU A 98 8.16 28.93 -2.37
C GLU A 98 7.18 29.36 -3.47
N ARG A 99 7.11 28.61 -4.58
CA ARG A 99 6.25 28.93 -5.72
C ARG A 99 4.78 28.60 -5.48
N SER A 100 4.49 27.39 -5.01
CA SER A 100 3.15 26.81 -4.99
C SER A 100 2.67 26.41 -3.59
N GLY A 101 3.55 26.44 -2.58
CA GLY A 101 3.22 26.01 -1.23
C GLY A 101 2.99 24.51 -1.10
N LEU A 102 2.72 24.02 0.12
CA LEU A 102 2.49 22.60 0.39
C LEU A 102 1.19 22.06 -0.25
N GLU A 103 0.20 22.94 -0.44
CA GLU A 103 -1.09 22.64 -1.06
C GLU A 103 -1.12 22.96 -2.57
N GLY A 104 0.05 23.23 -3.16
CA GLY A 104 0.19 23.44 -4.60
C GLY A 104 -0.18 22.21 -5.44
N PRO A 105 -0.20 22.36 -6.78
CA PRO A 105 -0.61 21.30 -7.70
C PRO A 105 0.11 19.97 -7.44
N TYR A 106 -0.64 18.88 -7.38
CA TYR A 106 -0.11 17.54 -7.14
C TYR A 106 0.99 17.14 -8.15
N ASP A 107 0.84 17.52 -9.42
CA ASP A 107 1.77 17.13 -10.48
C ASP A 107 3.19 17.69 -10.25
N GLU A 108 3.34 18.87 -9.67
CA GLU A 108 4.67 19.41 -9.32
C GLU A 108 5.40 18.49 -8.32
N TRP A 109 4.66 17.95 -7.36
CA TRP A 109 5.21 17.02 -6.37
C TRP A 109 5.53 15.66 -6.98
N LEU A 110 4.70 15.18 -7.90
CA LEU A 110 4.98 13.95 -8.64
C LEU A 110 6.24 14.09 -9.50
N GLU A 111 6.37 15.18 -10.25
CA GLU A 111 7.54 15.47 -11.09
C GLU A 111 8.83 15.55 -10.25
N TYR A 112 8.78 16.25 -9.12
CA TYR A 112 9.87 16.30 -8.15
C TYR A 112 10.29 14.89 -7.72
N THR A 113 9.34 14.07 -7.27
CA THR A 113 9.67 12.73 -6.77
C THR A 113 10.16 11.81 -7.90
N ILE A 114 9.66 11.96 -9.14
CA ILE A 114 10.20 11.24 -10.31
C ILE A 114 11.66 11.62 -10.55
N GLN A 115 12.00 12.92 -10.52
CA GLN A 115 13.37 13.39 -10.72
C GLN A 115 14.29 12.84 -9.63
N LYS A 116 13.87 12.89 -8.35
CA LYS A 116 14.66 12.38 -7.23
C LYS A 116 14.81 10.85 -7.25
N ALA A 117 13.74 10.13 -7.56
CA ALA A 117 13.78 8.67 -7.68
C ALA A 117 14.73 8.21 -8.79
N ARG A 118 14.77 8.89 -9.94
CA ARG A 118 15.74 8.60 -11.01
C ARG A 118 17.19 8.86 -10.63
N ALA A 119 17.43 9.74 -9.68
CA ALA A 119 18.77 10.04 -9.16
C ALA A 119 19.25 9.02 -8.12
N VAL A 120 18.37 8.16 -7.60
CA VAL A 120 18.77 7.07 -6.70
C VAL A 120 19.57 6.04 -7.49
N ALA A 121 20.85 5.87 -7.15
CA ALA A 121 21.70 4.85 -7.72
C ALA A 121 21.41 3.49 -7.06
N ILE A 122 20.65 2.63 -7.73
CA ILE A 122 20.32 1.29 -7.21
C ILE A 122 21.50 0.34 -7.45
N GLU A 123 22.34 0.24 -6.43
CA GLU A 123 23.43 -0.73 -6.32
C GLU A 123 22.93 -2.17 -6.23
N GLU A 124 23.77 -3.12 -6.62
CA GLU A 124 23.45 -4.55 -6.67
C GLU A 124 22.93 -5.08 -5.33
N HIS A 125 23.47 -4.59 -4.21
CA HIS A 125 23.07 -5.01 -2.86
C HIS A 125 21.68 -4.50 -2.45
N MET A 126 21.06 -3.59 -3.23
CA MET A 126 19.70 -3.10 -3.00
C MET A 126 18.68 -3.71 -3.97
N ARG A 127 19.13 -4.36 -5.04
CA ARG A 127 18.24 -4.81 -6.12
C ARG A 127 17.31 -5.94 -5.71
N PRO A 128 16.09 -5.98 -6.29
CA PRO A 128 15.26 -7.18 -6.23
C PRO A 128 15.96 -8.36 -6.94
N PRO A 129 15.54 -9.61 -6.69
CA PRO A 129 14.31 -9.99 -6.01
C PRO A 129 14.31 -9.76 -4.50
N TYR A 130 13.16 -9.36 -3.99
CA TYR A 130 12.87 -9.28 -2.56
C TYR A 130 12.02 -10.46 -2.13
N ARG A 131 12.47 -11.17 -1.09
CA ARG A 131 11.84 -12.40 -0.59
C ARG A 131 11.24 -12.15 0.79
N PHE A 132 9.98 -12.54 0.93
CA PHE A 132 9.22 -12.35 2.16
C PHE A 132 8.59 -13.66 2.61
N SER A 133 8.57 -13.90 3.92
CA SER A 133 7.71 -14.91 4.51
C SER A 133 6.27 -14.42 4.53
N VAL A 134 5.33 -15.27 4.15
CA VAL A 134 3.90 -14.95 4.23
C VAL A 134 3.39 -15.31 5.62
N GLU A 135 2.93 -14.32 6.39
CA GLU A 135 2.33 -14.59 7.70
C GLU A 135 0.98 -15.30 7.52
N LYS A 136 0.83 -16.48 8.13
CA LYS A 136 -0.38 -17.31 8.05
C LYS A 136 -1.48 -16.81 8.97
N GLU A 137 -1.07 -16.23 10.08
CA GLU A 137 -1.93 -15.56 11.05
C GLU A 137 -1.91 -14.07 10.78
N ILE A 138 -3.09 -13.45 10.65
CA ILE A 138 -3.21 -12.01 10.44
C ILE A 138 -3.58 -11.32 11.75
N PRO A 139 -3.26 -10.03 11.92
CA PRO A 139 -3.76 -9.28 13.07
C PRO A 139 -5.29 -9.22 13.07
N GLN A 140 -5.86 -8.83 14.20
CA GLN A 140 -7.28 -8.51 14.27
C GLN A 140 -7.66 -7.50 13.18
N ILE A 141 -8.72 -7.83 12.43
CA ILE A 141 -9.22 -6.96 11.37
C ILE A 141 -9.85 -5.73 12.01
N GLY A 142 -9.28 -4.56 11.70
CA GLY A 142 -9.83 -3.25 12.00
C GLY A 142 -10.39 -2.63 10.72
N TYR A 143 -9.77 -1.55 10.25
CA TYR A 143 -10.25 -0.80 9.07
C TYR A 143 -9.79 -1.35 7.71
N SER A 144 -9.03 -2.45 7.68
CA SER A 144 -8.56 -3.08 6.45
C SER A 144 -8.30 -4.56 6.63
N ILE A 145 -8.50 -5.32 5.55
CA ILE A 145 -8.06 -6.71 5.42
C ILE A 145 -6.75 -6.70 4.63
N GLY A 146 -5.71 -7.30 5.19
CA GLY A 146 -4.41 -7.38 4.54
C GLY A 146 -3.59 -8.57 5.03
N VAL A 147 -2.68 -9.03 4.19
CA VAL A 147 -1.77 -10.14 4.48
C VAL A 147 -0.40 -9.57 4.82
N ARG A 148 0.12 -9.89 6.00
CA ARG A 148 1.43 -9.42 6.45
C ARG A 148 2.55 -10.21 5.82
N LEU A 149 3.66 -9.52 5.59
CA LEU A 149 4.85 -10.06 4.96
C LEU A 149 6.06 -9.80 5.87
N GLY A 150 6.77 -10.86 6.21
CA GLY A 150 8.02 -10.79 6.97
C GLY A 150 9.20 -10.71 6.02
N ALA A 151 9.92 -9.59 5.98
CA ALA A 151 11.14 -9.51 5.18
C ALA A 151 12.16 -10.57 5.66
N THR A 152 12.69 -11.36 4.74
CA THR A 152 13.74 -12.35 5.07
C THR A 152 15.03 -11.66 5.55
N PRO A 153 15.93 -12.35 6.27
CA PRO A 153 17.22 -11.78 6.67
C PRO A 153 18.05 -11.23 5.50
N GLU A 154 17.90 -11.82 4.31
CA GLU A 154 18.53 -11.33 3.09
C GLU A 154 17.88 -10.04 2.57
N THR A 155 16.54 -9.95 2.62
CA THR A 155 15.78 -8.81 2.06
C THR A 155 15.77 -7.58 2.96
N ARG A 156 15.79 -7.77 4.29
CA ARG A 156 15.79 -6.67 5.28
C ARG A 156 16.86 -5.61 4.99
N PRO A 157 18.16 -5.94 4.87
CA PRO A 157 19.17 -4.94 4.60
C PRO A 157 18.99 -4.28 3.23
N LYS A 158 18.57 -5.01 2.18
CA LYS A 158 18.33 -4.42 0.84
C LYS A 158 17.28 -3.31 0.91
N LEU A 159 16.15 -3.59 1.56
CA LEU A 159 15.06 -2.62 1.71
C LEU A 159 15.39 -1.49 2.67
N ALA A 160 16.16 -1.75 3.73
CA ALA A 160 16.62 -0.71 4.63
C ALA A 160 17.49 0.32 3.89
N HIS A 161 18.48 -0.15 3.11
CA HIS A 161 19.32 0.73 2.30
C HIS A 161 18.52 1.47 1.23
N LEU A 162 17.64 0.77 0.49
CA LEU A 162 16.78 1.41 -0.51
C LEU A 162 15.92 2.52 0.10
N ARG A 163 15.24 2.24 1.23
CA ARG A 163 14.39 3.21 1.91
C ARG A 163 15.18 4.40 2.43
N GLN A 164 16.41 4.19 2.91
CA GLN A 164 17.28 5.27 3.34
C GLN A 164 17.70 6.15 2.16
N GLN A 165 18.13 5.56 1.04
CA GLN A 165 18.49 6.31 -0.16
C GLN A 165 17.31 7.12 -0.71
N LEU A 166 16.11 6.53 -0.72
CA LEU A 166 14.89 7.24 -1.10
C LEU A 166 14.59 8.40 -0.14
N ALA A 167 14.72 8.19 1.18
CA ALA A 167 14.53 9.24 2.17
C ALA A 167 15.51 10.40 1.98
N ASP A 168 16.79 10.10 1.76
CA ASP A 168 17.84 11.10 1.59
C ASP A 168 17.69 11.89 0.28
N GLN A 169 17.22 11.25 -0.79
CA GLN A 169 17.02 11.94 -2.08
C GLN A 169 15.71 12.73 -2.16
N ILE A 170 14.62 12.17 -1.62
CA ILE A 170 13.27 12.75 -1.72
C ILE A 170 13.00 13.71 -0.55
N GLY A 171 13.70 13.55 0.58
CA GLY A 171 13.52 14.35 1.78
C GLY A 171 12.32 13.95 2.63
N ILE A 172 11.75 12.75 2.43
CA ILE A 172 10.63 12.24 3.25
C ILE A 172 11.21 11.25 4.26
N PRO A 173 11.03 11.46 5.59
CA PRO A 173 11.54 10.53 6.57
C PRO A 173 10.78 9.19 6.50
N PRO A 174 11.47 8.04 6.59
CA PRO A 174 10.78 6.78 6.74
C PRO A 174 10.13 6.71 8.13
N PRO A 175 9.01 5.98 8.30
CA PRO A 175 8.46 5.73 9.63
C PRO A 175 9.43 4.88 10.48
N ASP A 176 9.44 5.11 11.79
CA ASP A 176 10.26 4.39 12.78
C ASP A 176 10.08 2.88 12.73
N SER A 177 8.85 2.43 12.44
CA SER A 177 8.51 1.04 12.21
C SER A 177 7.59 0.91 11.01
N TYR A 178 7.79 -0.15 10.24
CA TYR A 178 6.96 -0.45 9.08
C TYR A 178 6.68 -1.94 8.98
N VAL A 179 5.40 -2.29 8.84
CA VAL A 179 4.95 -3.65 8.61
C VAL A 179 4.58 -3.77 7.13
N PHE A 180 5.34 -4.59 6.41
CA PHE A 180 5.05 -4.90 5.02
C PHE A 180 3.78 -5.75 4.93
N HIS A 181 2.91 -5.40 4.00
CA HIS A 181 1.65 -6.10 3.79
C HIS A 181 1.13 -5.88 2.37
N VAL A 182 0.22 -6.76 1.95
CA VAL A 182 -0.64 -6.58 0.77
C VAL A 182 -2.05 -6.31 1.27
N THR A 183 -2.64 -5.19 0.88
CA THR A 183 -4.04 -4.87 1.24
C THR A 183 -5.00 -5.54 0.26
N LEU A 184 -6.04 -6.19 0.79
CA LEU A 184 -7.09 -6.83 0.00
C LEU A 184 -8.38 -6.00 0.01
N ALA A 185 -8.70 -5.38 1.15
CA ALA A 185 -9.92 -4.60 1.31
C ALA A 185 -9.79 -3.51 2.38
N TYR A 186 -10.62 -2.47 2.26
CA TYR A 186 -10.84 -1.45 3.29
C TYR A 186 -12.25 -1.57 3.86
N LEU A 187 -12.39 -1.57 5.17
CA LEU A 187 -13.69 -1.62 5.82
C LEU A 187 -14.28 -0.20 5.93
N LEU A 188 -15.48 -0.03 5.39
CA LEU A 188 -16.22 1.23 5.35
C LEU A 188 -16.62 1.70 6.75
N ARG A 189 -16.80 0.79 7.70
CA ARG A 189 -17.02 1.06 9.13
C ARG A 189 -16.22 0.09 9.98
N ASP A 190 -16.09 0.34 11.28
CA ASP A 190 -15.53 -0.65 12.18
C ASP A 190 -16.38 -1.93 12.19
N PRO A 191 -15.75 -3.12 12.08
CA PRO A 191 -16.44 -4.38 12.28
C PRO A 191 -16.75 -4.59 13.76
N THR A 192 -17.79 -5.35 14.06
CA THR A 192 -17.92 -5.95 15.40
C THR A 192 -16.82 -6.99 15.63
N GLN A 193 -16.58 -7.35 16.88
CA GLN A 193 -15.60 -8.39 17.21
C GLN A 193 -15.91 -9.74 16.52
N GLU A 194 -17.20 -10.09 16.41
CA GLU A 194 -17.66 -11.30 15.73
C GLU A 194 -17.41 -11.22 14.22
N GLU A 195 -17.81 -10.11 13.57
CA GLU A 195 -17.56 -9.88 12.14
C GLU A 195 -16.06 -9.97 11.83
N ALA A 196 -15.22 -9.33 12.66
CA ALA A 196 -13.78 -9.33 12.49
C ALA A 196 -13.17 -10.73 12.67
N ASN A 197 -13.66 -11.52 13.62
CA ASN A 197 -13.19 -12.89 13.86
C ASN A 197 -13.57 -13.83 12.70
N GLU A 198 -14.79 -13.73 12.18
CA GLU A 198 -15.24 -14.56 11.05
C GLU A 198 -14.46 -14.23 9.77
N LEU A 199 -14.28 -12.95 9.47
CA LEU A 199 -13.47 -12.52 8.33
C LEU A 199 -12.00 -12.96 8.48
N LYS A 200 -11.45 -12.87 9.70
CA LYS A 200 -10.10 -13.34 9.99
C LYS A 200 -9.96 -14.83 9.74
N ALA A 201 -10.87 -15.64 10.27
CA ALA A 201 -10.86 -17.09 10.08
C ALA A 201 -10.97 -17.48 8.59
N LEU A 202 -11.79 -16.77 7.80
CA LEU A 202 -11.87 -16.96 6.35
C LEU A 202 -10.50 -16.72 5.71
N VAL A 203 -9.88 -15.57 5.94
CA VAL A 203 -8.58 -15.23 5.33
C VAL A 203 -7.50 -16.24 5.75
N GLU A 204 -7.42 -16.58 7.03
CA GLU A 204 -6.41 -17.51 7.55
C GLU A 204 -6.58 -18.93 7.02
N SER A 205 -7.82 -19.38 6.76
CA SER A 205 -8.07 -20.71 6.18
C SER A 205 -7.47 -20.85 4.77
N HIS A 206 -7.48 -19.78 3.98
CA HIS A 206 -6.79 -19.71 2.69
C HIS A 206 -5.28 -19.58 2.86
N LEU A 207 -4.82 -18.72 3.79
CA LEU A 207 -3.40 -18.50 4.02
C LEU A 207 -2.68 -19.75 4.52
N ALA A 208 -3.36 -20.67 5.19
CA ALA A 208 -2.83 -21.98 5.55
C ALA A 208 -2.27 -22.77 4.34
N GLN A 209 -2.76 -22.49 3.13
CA GLN A 209 -2.27 -23.07 1.87
C GLN A 209 -1.33 -22.15 1.08
N ALA A 210 -1.05 -20.94 1.58
CA ALA A 210 -0.13 -20.00 0.93
C ALA A 210 1.31 -20.55 0.92
N PRO A 211 2.17 -20.12 -0.01
CA PRO A 211 3.59 -20.46 0.04
C PRO A 211 4.23 -19.90 1.32
N GLU A 212 5.30 -20.53 1.79
CA GLU A 212 6.11 -19.99 2.89
C GLU A 212 6.79 -18.69 2.49
N ILE A 213 7.33 -18.65 1.26
CA ILE A 213 8.03 -17.50 0.70
C ILE A 213 7.32 -17.00 -0.55
N VAL A 214 7.18 -15.68 -0.65
CA VAL A 214 6.80 -14.97 -1.88
C VAL A 214 7.95 -14.07 -2.33
N GLU A 215 8.11 -13.95 -3.64
CA GLU A 215 9.13 -13.11 -4.27
C GLU A 215 8.50 -11.92 -4.99
N PHE A 216 9.12 -10.76 -4.82
CA PHE A 216 8.81 -9.53 -5.55
C PHE A 216 10.00 -9.18 -6.46
N PRO A 217 9.88 -9.36 -7.79
CA PRO A 217 11.00 -9.26 -8.71
C PRO A 217 11.32 -7.81 -9.13
N THR A 218 10.42 -6.87 -8.86
CA THR A 218 10.56 -5.47 -9.30
C THR A 218 10.10 -4.51 -8.22
N VAL A 219 10.71 -3.33 -8.19
CA VAL A 219 10.30 -2.20 -7.37
C VAL A 219 10.26 -0.94 -8.22
N GLY A 220 9.28 -0.08 -7.97
CA GLY A 220 9.15 1.13 -8.76
C GLY A 220 8.33 2.20 -8.08
N LEU A 221 8.60 3.45 -8.43
CA LEU A 221 7.75 4.57 -8.10
C LEU A 221 6.49 4.50 -8.98
N CYS A 222 5.33 4.45 -8.34
CA CYS A 222 4.03 4.45 -9.00
C CYS A 222 3.16 5.60 -8.49
N SER A 223 2.42 6.25 -9.38
CA SER A 223 1.34 7.17 -9.04
C SER A 223 -0.01 6.46 -9.09
N PHE A 224 -1.01 7.02 -8.43
CA PHE A 224 -2.36 6.50 -8.38
C PHE A 224 -3.37 7.65 -8.24
N GLU A 225 -4.54 7.49 -8.86
CA GLU A 225 -5.66 8.44 -8.76
C GLU A 225 -6.64 8.08 -7.66
N ASN A 226 -6.66 6.80 -7.28
CA ASN A 226 -7.44 6.21 -6.21
C ASN A 226 -6.80 4.86 -5.82
N MET A 227 -7.49 4.00 -5.07
CA MET A 227 -6.92 2.72 -4.60
C MET A 227 -7.04 1.57 -5.62
N GLN A 228 -7.58 1.81 -6.82
CA GLN A 228 -7.90 0.77 -7.80
C GLN A 228 -6.76 0.43 -8.74
N GLY A 229 -5.77 1.31 -8.90
CA GLY A 229 -4.70 1.12 -9.86
C GLY A 229 -3.48 1.98 -9.59
N PHE A 230 -2.32 1.47 -10.00
CA PHE A 230 -1.01 2.09 -9.77
C PHE A 230 -0.23 2.14 -11.08
N THR A 231 0.06 3.34 -11.57
CA THR A 231 0.78 3.59 -12.82
C THR A 231 2.26 3.79 -12.54
N ARG A 232 3.10 2.92 -13.08
CA ARG A 232 4.56 3.01 -12.92
C ARG A 232 5.12 4.24 -13.62
N GLN A 233 5.88 5.03 -12.87
CA GLN A 233 6.56 6.24 -13.34
C GLN A 233 8.07 6.00 -13.52
N VAL A 234 8.67 5.24 -12.59
CA VAL A 234 10.10 4.91 -12.59
C VAL A 234 10.28 3.47 -12.13
N MET A 235 11.10 2.70 -12.85
CA MET A 235 11.62 1.42 -12.34
C MET A 235 12.91 1.70 -11.56
N LEU A 236 13.03 1.12 -10.37
CA LEU A 236 14.21 1.21 -9.52
C LEU A 236 15.00 -0.10 -9.59
#